data_AF-A0A932DEX1-F1
#
_entry.id   AF-A0A932DEX1-F1
#
_cell.length_a   1.000
_cell.length_b   1.000
_cell.length_c   1.000
_cell.angle_alpha   90.00
_cell.angle_beta   90.00
_cell.angle_gamma   90.00
#
_symmetry.space_group_name_H-M   'P 1'
#
loop_
_entity.id
_entity.type
_entity.pdbx_description
1 polymer ?
#
loop_
_entity_poly.entity_id
_entity_poly.type
_entity_poly.pdbx_seq_one_letter_code
_entity_poly.pdbx_strand_id
1 'polypeptide(L)'
;MKTSLKLAVVAVLIVAVWIVMARRESRRPATDPTGPFWASSPATASSPTPGPSLPAQQSKIPRLVDLGAGKCIPCKLMAPILEELKTEYAGRFEVVFIDVWQNPEVGKQYGIEIIPTQIFYDASGKELFRHVGFFGKEDILAKWKELGVDLGGKPSAAIVREAPLQPDTRPRDAVCFLCDGDVNAKTRALVRGQSEQRILCSPHCYFIYFSSLVNPDTPMEEAKVSVTDWTADSLVLATSATFLYGLDDKGRPTVQAFGDRAAAVNARQTNGGNLLTWDALRAKELATRCGFCDRAVYPEDACKVTVGGSTRTYGCCTHCALGVAARLQQDIEVEAKDGFSGELIRVKTLSGSVASLEPSTAIAWFGQKKDAEGKWVSAGCFKQGFFVSAANLQKWLEARPAMTGRQITIAQALADKMKLSPEQIAKACKLGECK
;
A
#
# COMPACT_ATOMS: atom_id res chain seq x y z
N MET A 1 -6.66 -67.89 -28.06
CA MET A 1 -5.52 -67.97 -27.10
C MET A 1 -5.97 -67.43 -25.76
N LYS A 2 -5.80 -68.25 -24.72
CA LYS A 2 -6.60 -68.29 -23.49
C LYS A 2 -6.33 -67.10 -22.55
N THR A 3 -7.37 -66.65 -21.86
CA THR A 3 -7.44 -65.56 -20.87
C THR A 3 -6.36 -65.63 -19.79
N SER A 4 -5.85 -66.84 -19.51
CA SER A 4 -4.71 -67.11 -18.64
C SER A 4 -3.40 -66.48 -19.10
N LEU A 5 -3.17 -66.31 -20.41
CA LEU A 5 -1.98 -65.65 -20.94
C LEU A 5 -2.02 -64.13 -20.68
N LYS A 6 -3.21 -63.51 -20.75
CA LYS A 6 -3.39 -62.07 -20.47
C LYS A 6 -3.17 -61.76 -18.99
N LEU A 7 -3.67 -62.61 -18.10
CA LEU A 7 -3.45 -62.48 -16.65
C LEU A 7 -1.97 -62.65 -16.28
N ALA A 8 -1.26 -63.59 -16.93
CA ALA A 8 0.18 -63.75 -16.75
C ALA A 8 0.97 -62.51 -17.20
N VAL A 9 0.62 -61.92 -18.34
CA VAL A 9 1.27 -60.69 -18.85
C VAL A 9 1.04 -59.51 -17.89
N VAL A 10 -0.19 -59.34 -17.38
CA VAL A 10 -0.50 -58.27 -16.42
C VAL A 10 0.25 -58.46 -15.11
N ALA A 11 0.33 -59.69 -14.58
CA ALA A 11 1.09 -59.99 -13.37
C ALA A 11 2.59 -59.69 -13.56
N VAL A 12 3.17 -60.06 -14.71
CA VAL A 12 4.57 -59.76 -15.04
C VAL A 12 4.81 -58.25 -15.15
N LEU A 13 3.87 -57.49 -15.73
CA LEU A 13 3.98 -56.03 -15.82
C LEU A 13 3.89 -55.37 -14.43
N ILE A 14 3.02 -55.84 -13.54
CA ILE A 14 2.92 -55.33 -12.17
C ILE A 14 4.21 -55.60 -11.40
N VAL A 15 4.76 -56.81 -11.51
CA VAL A 15 6.06 -57.16 -10.88
C VAL A 15 7.20 -56.32 -11.46
N ALA A 16 7.23 -56.09 -12.78
CA ALA A 16 8.23 -55.25 -13.41
C ALA A 16 8.15 -53.78 -12.93
N VAL A 17 6.93 -53.23 -12.81
CA VAL A 17 6.70 -51.89 -12.25
C VAL A 17 7.14 -51.82 -10.79
N TRP A 18 6.84 -52.85 -10.00
CA TRP A 18 7.28 -52.95 -8.60
C TRP A 18 8.81 -53.01 -8.48
N ILE A 19 9.50 -53.78 -9.32
CA ILE A 19 10.97 -53.85 -9.36
C ILE A 19 11.57 -52.50 -9.76
N VAL A 20 10.96 -51.80 -10.72
CA VAL A 20 11.41 -50.45 -11.13
C VAL A 20 11.22 -49.44 -9.99
N MET A 21 10.09 -49.48 -9.27
CA MET A 21 9.85 -48.61 -8.12
C MET A 21 10.79 -48.91 -6.94
N ALA A 22 11.02 -50.18 -6.61
CA ALA A 22 11.97 -50.58 -5.57
C ALA A 22 13.43 -50.20 -5.92
N ARG A 23 13.79 -50.23 -7.21
CA ARG A 23 15.10 -49.75 -7.71
C ARG A 23 15.21 -48.23 -7.75
N ARG A 24 14.09 -47.49 -7.83
CA ARG A 24 14.07 -46.02 -7.77
C ARG A 24 14.24 -45.51 -6.34
N GLU A 25 13.69 -46.23 -5.35
CA GLU A 25 13.85 -45.90 -3.93
C GLU A 25 15.28 -46.17 -3.44
N SER A 26 15.94 -47.22 -3.96
CA SER A 26 17.34 -47.57 -3.64
C SER A 26 18.41 -46.80 -4.45
N ARG A 27 18.00 -45.98 -5.42
CA ARG A 27 18.85 -45.01 -6.13
C ARG A 27 18.57 -43.56 -5.73
N ARG A 28 18.18 -43.31 -4.48
CA ARG A 28 18.38 -41.99 -3.89
C ARG A 28 19.87 -41.86 -3.57
N PRO A 29 20.60 -40.89 -4.15
CA PRO A 29 21.99 -40.67 -3.76
C PRO A 29 22.05 -40.36 -2.27
N ALA A 30 22.97 -41.03 -1.58
CA ALA A 30 23.34 -40.70 -0.21
C ALA A 30 23.79 -39.24 -0.15
N THR A 31 23.27 -38.53 0.84
CA THR A 31 23.66 -37.18 1.23
C THR A 31 25.17 -37.12 1.51
N ASP A 32 25.86 -36.31 0.72
CA ASP A 32 27.20 -35.80 0.95
C ASP A 32 27.23 -34.99 2.27
N PRO A 33 28.21 -35.15 3.19
CA PRO A 33 28.22 -34.47 4.48
C PRO A 33 28.76 -33.03 4.40
N THR A 34 28.31 -32.27 3.40
CA THR A 34 28.55 -30.82 3.31
C THR A 34 27.21 -30.10 3.31
N GLY A 35 26.64 -29.97 4.50
CA GLY A 35 25.37 -29.27 4.71
C GLY A 35 25.46 -27.80 4.28
N PRO A 36 24.38 -27.24 3.69
CA PRO A 36 24.31 -25.82 3.43
C PRO A 36 24.26 -25.05 4.76
N PHE A 37 25.05 -23.98 4.84
CA PHE A 37 25.33 -23.13 6.02
C PHE A 37 24.13 -22.29 6.53
N TRP A 38 22.91 -22.77 6.38
CA TRP A 38 21.70 -22.08 6.80
C TRP A 38 20.65 -23.08 7.32
N ALA A 39 20.97 -23.71 8.43
CA ALA A 39 19.97 -24.26 9.32
C ALA A 39 20.07 -23.49 10.63
N SER A 40 19.31 -22.40 10.74
CA SER A 40 19.05 -21.75 12.03
C SER A 40 17.56 -21.87 12.31
N SER A 41 17.29 -22.43 13.48
CA SER A 41 16.01 -22.52 14.19
C SER A 41 15.14 -21.26 14.06
N PRO A 42 13.81 -21.37 14.28
CA PRO A 42 12.94 -20.20 14.31
C PRO A 42 13.47 -19.21 15.35
N ALA A 43 13.94 -18.06 14.86
CA ALA A 43 14.35 -16.95 15.71
C ALA A 43 13.10 -16.41 16.39
N THR A 44 12.93 -16.76 17.66
CA THR A 44 12.14 -16.00 18.61
C THR A 44 12.57 -14.54 18.48
N ALA A 45 11.61 -13.64 18.19
CA ALA A 45 11.82 -12.21 18.21
C ALA A 45 12.40 -11.80 19.57
N SER A 46 13.71 -11.72 19.62
CA SER A 46 14.47 -11.22 20.75
C SER A 46 14.73 -9.78 20.44
N SER A 47 14.24 -8.88 21.28
CA SER A 47 14.66 -7.48 21.30
C SER A 47 16.19 -7.44 21.20
N PRO A 48 16.79 -6.62 20.32
CA PRO A 48 18.24 -6.56 20.23
C PRO A 48 18.80 -6.13 21.59
N THR A 49 19.68 -6.96 22.14
CA THR A 49 20.49 -6.64 23.32
C THR A 49 21.27 -5.36 23.03
N PRO A 50 21.33 -4.38 23.95
CA PRO A 50 22.18 -3.22 23.79
C PRO A 50 23.62 -3.68 23.51
N GLY A 51 24.20 -3.26 22.38
CA GLY A 51 25.61 -3.46 22.11
C GLY A 51 26.47 -2.76 23.18
N PRO A 52 27.77 -3.09 23.29
CA PRO A 52 28.66 -2.39 24.21
C PRO A 52 28.60 -0.89 23.93
N SER A 53 28.09 -0.12 24.89
CA SER A 53 28.12 1.33 24.83
C SER A 53 29.58 1.78 25.02
N LEU A 54 30.05 2.65 24.13
CA LEU A 54 31.28 3.40 24.40
C LEU A 54 31.14 4.13 25.74
N PRO A 55 32.24 4.39 26.46
CA PRO A 55 32.19 5.29 27.62
C PRO A 55 31.50 6.57 27.16
N ALA A 56 30.35 6.85 27.79
CA ALA A 56 29.51 7.98 27.51
C ALA A 56 30.39 9.22 27.40
N GLN A 57 30.53 9.74 26.19
CA GLN A 57 31.02 11.10 26.01
C GLN A 57 29.88 11.96 26.56
N GLN A 58 29.97 12.28 27.85
CA GLN A 58 28.93 12.98 28.59
C GLN A 58 28.63 14.27 27.84
N SER A 59 27.46 14.32 27.24
CA SER A 59 26.96 15.48 26.52
C SER A 59 25.84 16.06 27.36
N LYS A 60 25.79 17.39 27.51
CA LYS A 60 24.74 18.03 28.33
C LYS A 60 23.35 17.94 27.69
N ILE A 61 23.26 17.41 26.47
CA ILE A 61 22.06 17.31 25.64
C ILE A 61 22.03 15.93 24.95
N PRO A 62 20.86 15.38 24.61
CA PRO A 62 20.74 14.11 23.88
C PRO A 62 21.54 14.09 22.57
N ARG A 63 21.84 12.89 22.06
CA ARG A 63 22.66 12.68 20.86
C ARG A 63 22.02 11.74 19.85
N LEU A 64 22.03 12.13 18.58
CA LEU A 64 21.76 11.27 17.44
C LEU A 64 23.08 10.95 16.74
N VAL A 65 23.51 9.69 16.80
CA VAL A 65 24.70 9.21 16.09
C VAL A 65 24.25 8.46 14.83
N ASP A 66 24.62 8.93 13.65
CA ASP A 66 24.45 8.22 12.38
C ASP A 66 25.79 7.61 11.96
N LEU A 67 25.83 6.28 11.89
CA LEU A 67 26.97 5.53 11.36
C LEU A 67 26.67 5.19 9.90
N GLY A 68 27.39 5.83 8.97
CA GLY A 68 27.16 5.72 7.54
C GLY A 68 28.44 5.76 6.72
N ALA A 69 28.31 6.04 5.42
CA ALA A 69 29.46 6.24 4.52
C ALA A 69 29.09 7.12 3.33
N GLY A 70 29.99 8.01 2.90
CA GLY A 70 29.69 9.01 1.85
C GLY A 70 29.33 8.46 0.47
N LYS A 71 29.64 7.19 0.18
CA LYS A 71 29.32 6.52 -1.10
C LYS A 71 28.11 5.58 -1.03
N CYS A 72 27.58 5.32 0.16
CA CYS A 72 26.39 4.49 0.34
C CYS A 72 25.13 5.29 -0.05
N ILE A 73 24.28 4.74 -0.93
CA ILE A 73 23.12 5.46 -1.47
C ILE A 73 22.14 5.90 -0.37
N PRO A 74 21.66 5.01 0.53
CA PRO A 74 20.83 5.45 1.65
C PRO A 74 21.52 6.47 2.57
N CYS A 75 22.84 6.39 2.77
CA CYS A 75 23.58 7.39 3.57
C CYS A 75 23.59 8.77 2.90
N LYS A 76 23.68 8.83 1.55
CA LYS A 76 23.57 10.10 0.81
C LYS A 76 22.20 10.75 0.98
N LEU A 77 21.14 9.96 1.11
CA LEU A 77 19.79 10.46 1.38
C LEU A 77 19.63 10.95 2.83
N MET A 78 20.36 10.36 3.78
CA MET A 78 20.41 10.82 5.16
C MET A 78 21.18 12.14 5.33
N ALA A 79 22.27 12.35 4.58
CA ALA A 79 23.12 13.52 4.72
C ALA A 79 22.38 14.88 4.76
N PRO A 80 21.46 15.22 3.81
CA PRO A 80 20.72 16.48 3.90
C PRO A 80 19.80 16.54 5.11
N ILE A 81 19.20 15.42 5.53
CA ILE A 81 18.34 15.34 6.72
C ILE A 81 19.15 15.62 7.98
N LEU A 82 20.32 15.01 8.12
CA LEU A 82 21.20 15.18 9.27
C LEU A 82 21.70 16.63 9.37
N GLU A 83 22.03 17.28 8.25
CA GLU A 83 22.47 18.67 8.23
C GLU A 83 21.34 19.64 8.59
N GLU A 84 20.13 19.38 8.10
CA GLU A 84 18.93 20.14 8.45
C GLU A 84 18.61 20.00 9.95
N LEU A 85 18.64 18.78 10.49
CA LEU A 85 18.46 18.52 11.92
C LEU A 85 19.52 19.23 12.77
N LYS A 86 20.79 19.14 12.35
CA LYS A 86 21.92 19.79 13.03
C LYS A 86 21.75 21.32 13.08
N THR A 87 21.22 21.91 12.01
CA THR A 87 20.99 23.36 11.90
C THR A 87 19.78 23.80 12.71
N GLU A 88 18.62 23.16 12.51
CA GLU A 88 17.34 23.58 13.11
C GLU A 88 17.22 23.25 14.60
N TYR A 89 17.89 22.20 15.06
CA TYR A 89 17.81 21.72 16.44
C TYR A 89 19.13 21.88 17.20
N ALA A 90 20.01 22.76 16.70
CA ALA A 90 21.24 23.14 17.37
C ALA A 90 20.99 23.51 18.84
N GLY A 91 21.76 22.91 19.74
CA GLY A 91 21.65 23.13 21.19
C GLY A 91 20.53 22.35 21.89
N ARG A 92 19.73 21.55 21.16
CA ARG A 92 18.66 20.72 21.74
C ARG A 92 19.00 19.25 21.76
N PHE A 93 19.60 18.77 20.67
CA PHE A 93 20.32 17.51 20.63
C PHE A 93 21.50 17.67 19.67
N GLU A 94 22.52 16.85 19.85
CA GLU A 94 23.70 16.85 18.98
C GLU A 94 23.53 15.78 17.88
N VAL A 95 23.83 16.14 16.64
CA VAL A 95 23.88 15.22 15.49
C VAL A 95 25.33 14.90 15.17
N VAL A 96 25.71 13.63 15.25
CA VAL A 96 27.06 13.15 14.95
C VAL A 96 26.97 12.18 13.77
N PHE A 97 27.67 12.48 12.68
CA PHE A 97 27.86 11.54 11.57
C PHE A 97 29.25 10.91 11.66
N ILE A 98 29.32 9.59 11.54
CA ILE A 98 30.57 8.83 11.54
C ILE A 98 30.66 8.04 10.24
N ASP A 99 31.66 8.34 9.42
CA ASP A 99 31.98 7.53 8.23
C ASP A 99 32.74 6.27 8.67
N VAL A 100 32.06 5.13 8.66
CA VAL A 100 32.63 3.85 9.09
C VAL A 100 33.48 3.17 8.01
N TRP A 101 33.53 3.70 6.78
CA TRP A 101 34.49 3.26 5.79
C TRP A 101 35.84 3.96 5.97
N GLN A 102 35.83 5.18 6.51
CA GLN A 102 37.03 5.88 6.92
C GLN A 102 37.50 5.47 8.33
N ASN A 103 36.56 5.07 9.20
CA ASN A 103 36.81 4.67 10.60
C ASN A 103 36.18 3.29 10.93
N PRO A 104 36.66 2.20 10.31
CA PRO A 104 36.04 0.88 10.41
C PRO A 104 36.05 0.27 11.82
N GLU A 105 37.04 0.61 12.64
CA GLU A 105 37.12 0.27 14.05
C GLU A 105 35.95 0.84 14.86
N VAL A 106 35.47 2.03 14.53
CA VAL A 106 34.33 2.65 15.21
C VAL A 106 33.04 1.88 14.90
N GLY A 107 32.84 1.44 13.65
CA GLY A 107 31.69 0.60 13.28
C GLY A 107 31.62 -0.69 14.12
N LYS A 108 32.78 -1.33 14.36
CA LYS A 108 32.87 -2.52 15.23
C LYS A 108 32.57 -2.21 16.69
N GLN A 109 33.03 -1.07 17.20
CA GLN A 109 32.79 -0.65 18.58
C GLN A 109 31.29 -0.43 18.85
N TYR A 110 30.56 0.18 17.92
CA TYR A 110 29.11 0.35 18.02
C TYR A 110 28.31 -0.93 17.70
N GLY A 111 28.98 -2.00 17.28
CA GLY A 111 28.36 -3.29 16.95
C GLY A 111 27.39 -3.20 15.77
N ILE A 112 27.67 -2.36 14.77
CA ILE A 112 26.80 -2.23 13.61
C ILE A 112 27.19 -3.22 12.50
N GLU A 113 26.19 -3.83 11.89
CA GLU A 113 26.37 -4.76 10.75
C GLU A 113 25.94 -4.13 9.41
N ILE A 114 25.07 -3.13 9.46
CA ILE A 114 24.44 -2.50 8.30
C ILE A 114 24.53 -0.97 8.44
N ILE A 115 24.78 -0.29 7.32
CA ILE A 115 24.73 1.18 7.23
C ILE A 115 23.59 1.67 6.32
N PRO A 116 23.01 2.86 6.59
CA PRO A 116 23.24 3.67 7.78
C PRO A 116 22.56 3.09 9.02
N THR A 117 23.13 3.31 10.19
CA THR A 117 22.51 2.98 11.49
C THR A 117 22.43 4.26 12.34
N GLN A 118 21.23 4.63 12.77
CA GLN A 118 21.00 5.77 13.67
C GLN A 118 20.80 5.30 15.10
N ILE A 119 21.54 5.86 16.04
CA ILE A 119 21.47 5.52 17.46
C ILE A 119 21.14 6.77 18.27
N PHE A 120 20.13 6.64 19.11
CA PHE A 120 19.61 7.70 19.97
C PHE A 120 20.17 7.51 21.38
N TYR A 121 20.83 8.53 21.89
CA TYR A 121 21.40 8.57 23.23
C TYR A 121 20.74 9.66 24.06
N ASP A 122 20.45 9.40 25.33
CA ASP A 122 20.12 10.47 26.27
C ASP A 122 21.35 11.30 26.65
N ALA A 123 21.15 12.37 27.42
CA ALA A 123 22.23 13.22 27.92
C ALA A 123 23.21 12.48 28.85
N SER A 124 22.82 11.35 29.45
CA SER A 124 23.74 10.51 30.24
C SER A 124 24.64 9.64 29.36
N GLY A 125 24.37 9.57 28.05
CA GLY A 125 25.05 8.70 27.10
C GLY A 125 24.50 7.28 27.06
N LYS A 126 23.32 7.03 27.66
CA LYS A 126 22.63 5.74 27.56
C LYS A 126 21.93 5.62 26.21
N GLU A 127 22.14 4.51 25.52
CA GLU A 127 21.42 4.18 24.30
C GLU A 127 19.93 3.95 24.62
N LEU A 128 19.08 4.72 23.95
CA LEU A 128 17.63 4.68 24.08
C LEU A 128 16.98 3.87 22.96
N PHE A 129 17.49 4.01 21.74
CA PHE A 129 16.91 3.41 20.55
C PHE A 129 17.95 3.31 19.42
N ARG A 130 17.75 2.34 18.53
CA ARG A 130 18.58 2.11 17.35
C ARG A 130 17.69 1.80 16.15
N HIS A 131 18.01 2.42 15.02
CA HIS A 131 17.36 2.23 13.73
C HIS A 131 18.38 1.85 12.67
N VAL A 132 18.01 0.93 11.77
CA VAL A 132 18.85 0.51 10.64
C VAL A 132 18.14 0.88 9.34
N GLY A 133 18.87 1.55 8.44
CA GLY A 133 18.35 2.02 7.16
C GLY A 133 18.04 3.51 7.15
N PHE A 134 17.26 3.95 6.15
CA PHE A 134 16.89 5.35 6.01
C PHE A 134 15.88 5.77 7.07
N PHE A 135 16.11 6.91 7.72
CA PHE A 135 15.23 7.44 8.75
C PHE A 135 14.90 8.90 8.46
N GLY A 136 13.66 9.18 8.06
CA GLY A 136 13.21 10.51 7.67
C GLY A 136 13.33 11.53 8.82
N LYS A 137 13.43 12.81 8.49
CA LYS A 137 13.49 13.91 9.48
C LYS A 137 12.32 13.82 10.46
N GLU A 138 11.10 13.70 9.94
CA GLU A 138 9.88 13.63 10.73
C GLU A 138 9.83 12.37 11.60
N ASP A 139 10.37 11.25 11.11
CA ASP A 139 10.45 10.01 11.86
C ASP A 139 11.44 10.10 13.03
N ILE A 140 12.59 10.72 12.81
CA ILE A 140 13.59 10.99 13.85
C ILE A 140 12.99 11.88 14.94
N LEU A 141 12.29 12.97 14.55
CA LEU A 141 11.66 13.89 15.48
C LEU A 141 10.52 13.22 16.26
N ALA A 142 9.71 12.40 15.60
CA ALA A 142 8.68 11.61 16.25
C ALA A 142 9.28 10.61 17.26
N LYS A 143 10.41 9.98 16.91
CA LYS A 143 11.12 9.06 17.79
C LYS A 143 11.67 9.74 19.02
N TRP A 144 12.28 10.93 18.91
CA TRP A 144 12.72 11.71 20.08
C TRP A 144 11.57 12.00 21.05
N LYS A 145 10.40 12.36 20.53
CA LYS A 145 9.20 12.60 21.34
C LYS A 145 8.73 11.32 22.06
N GLU A 146 8.73 10.18 21.37
CA GLU A 146 8.41 8.87 21.98
C GLU A 146 9.37 8.51 23.11
N LEU A 147 10.65 8.85 22.96
CA LEU A 147 11.69 8.63 23.97
C LEU A 147 11.64 9.65 25.13
N GLY A 148 10.64 10.54 25.17
CA GLY A 148 10.45 11.52 26.24
C GLY A 148 11.38 12.72 26.18
N VAL A 149 12.05 12.95 25.05
CA VAL A 149 12.91 14.12 24.83
C VAL A 149 12.08 15.24 24.20
N ASP A 150 11.82 16.30 24.97
CA ASP A 150 11.19 17.51 24.44
C ASP A 150 12.22 18.37 23.71
N LEU A 151 12.15 18.35 22.38
CA LEU A 151 13.07 19.09 21.52
C LEU A 151 12.62 20.52 21.24
N GLY A 152 11.62 21.09 21.91
CA GLY A 152 11.28 22.53 21.90
C GLY A 152 11.08 23.18 20.52
N GLY A 153 11.07 22.40 19.43
CA GLY A 153 10.91 22.88 18.06
C GLY A 153 9.45 23.11 17.82
N LYS A 154 9.12 24.03 16.93
CA LYS A 154 7.80 23.95 16.31
C LYS A 154 7.75 22.54 15.71
N PRO A 155 6.93 21.61 16.22
CA PRO A 155 6.63 20.47 15.39
C PRO A 155 6.11 21.10 14.09
N SER A 156 6.52 20.59 12.92
CA SER A 156 5.59 20.66 11.79
C SER A 156 4.35 19.99 12.35
N ALA A 157 3.38 20.80 12.79
CA ALA A 157 2.30 20.33 13.63
C ALA A 157 1.58 19.32 12.78
N ALA A 158 1.79 18.02 13.07
CA ALA A 158 1.22 16.96 12.27
C ALA A 158 -0.27 17.27 12.18
N ILE A 159 -0.76 17.50 10.96
CA ILE A 159 -2.12 17.98 10.78
C ILE A 159 -3.03 16.88 11.33
N VAL A 160 -3.83 17.19 12.36
CA VAL A 160 -4.81 16.27 12.92
C VAL A 160 -6.18 16.92 12.77
N ARG A 161 -7.14 16.16 12.26
CA ARG A 161 -8.52 16.58 12.10
C ARG A 161 -9.45 15.50 12.62
N GLU A 162 -9.80 15.61 13.91
CA GLU A 162 -10.67 14.65 14.61
C GLU A 162 -12.16 14.86 14.31
N ALA A 163 -12.54 16.06 13.86
CA ALA A 163 -13.89 16.39 13.45
C ALA A 163 -13.86 17.13 12.11
N PRO A 164 -14.88 16.93 11.25
CA PRO A 164 -14.98 17.67 10.00
C PRO A 164 -15.10 19.17 10.31
N LEU A 165 -14.44 20.02 9.51
CA LEU A 165 -14.60 21.47 9.60
C LEU A 165 -16.00 21.89 9.18
N GLN A 166 -16.54 21.20 8.18
CA GLN A 166 -17.94 21.30 7.78
C GLN A 166 -18.44 19.89 7.46
N PRO A 167 -19.60 19.48 8.00
CA PRO A 167 -20.19 18.20 7.64
C PRO A 167 -20.56 18.20 6.15
N ASP A 168 -20.56 17.02 5.53
CA ASP A 168 -21.07 16.86 4.18
C ASP A 168 -22.60 16.93 4.20
N THR A 169 -23.16 18.03 3.73
CA THR A 169 -24.62 18.28 3.70
C THR A 169 -25.23 17.98 2.34
N ARG A 170 -24.48 17.42 1.39
CA ARG A 170 -25.02 17.08 0.07
C ARG A 170 -26.12 16.01 0.20
N PRO A 171 -27.17 16.04 -0.63
CA PRO A 171 -28.19 15.00 -0.69
C PRO A 171 -27.56 13.62 -0.88
N ARG A 172 -28.14 12.59 -0.26
CA ARG A 172 -27.56 11.23 -0.28
C ARG A 172 -27.38 10.69 -1.70
N ASP A 173 -28.26 11.06 -2.62
CA ASP A 173 -28.26 10.68 -4.02
C ASP A 173 -27.28 11.48 -4.90
N ALA A 174 -26.76 12.59 -4.39
CA ALA A 174 -25.70 13.36 -5.02
C ALA A 174 -24.28 12.87 -4.67
N VAL A 175 -24.14 11.96 -3.71
CA VAL A 175 -22.84 11.50 -3.18
C VAL A 175 -22.59 10.03 -3.50
N CYS A 176 -21.48 9.76 -4.19
CA CYS A 176 -21.06 8.41 -4.54
C CYS A 176 -20.76 7.62 -3.27
N PHE A 177 -21.44 6.48 -3.07
CA PHE A 177 -21.26 5.61 -1.91
C PHE A 177 -19.81 5.13 -1.70
N LEU A 178 -19.03 5.06 -2.78
CA LEU A 178 -17.70 4.47 -2.72
C LEU A 178 -16.59 5.51 -2.53
N CYS A 179 -16.60 6.59 -3.31
CA CYS A 179 -15.52 7.59 -3.31
C CYS A 179 -15.92 8.93 -2.65
N ASP A 180 -17.20 9.10 -2.29
CA ASP A 180 -17.83 10.33 -1.81
C ASP A 180 -17.70 11.53 -2.77
N GLY A 181 -17.35 11.28 -4.02
CA GLY A 181 -17.38 12.26 -5.10
C GLY A 181 -18.81 12.56 -5.55
N ASP A 182 -18.98 13.65 -6.29
CA ASP A 182 -20.27 14.03 -6.85
C ASP A 182 -20.75 12.98 -7.86
N VAL A 183 -22.04 12.73 -7.85
CA VAL A 183 -22.71 11.80 -8.77
C VAL A 183 -23.26 12.61 -9.93
N ASN A 184 -22.70 12.41 -11.13
CA ASN A 184 -23.29 12.92 -12.36
C ASN A 184 -24.49 12.03 -12.74
N ALA A 185 -25.65 12.66 -12.96
CA ALA A 185 -26.88 11.98 -13.35
C ALA A 185 -26.71 11.11 -14.60
N LYS A 186 -25.89 11.54 -15.58
CA LYS A 186 -25.66 10.84 -16.85
C LYS A 186 -24.82 9.56 -16.74
N THR A 187 -23.98 9.46 -15.71
CA THR A 187 -23.04 8.34 -15.56
C THR A 187 -23.39 7.43 -14.39
N ARG A 188 -24.32 7.82 -13.52
CA ARG A 188 -24.55 7.08 -12.27
C ARG A 188 -24.93 5.63 -12.52
N ALA A 189 -24.40 4.78 -11.65
CA ALA A 189 -24.79 3.39 -11.49
C ALA A 189 -25.50 3.23 -10.14
N LEU A 190 -26.56 2.44 -10.12
CA LEU A 190 -27.41 2.21 -8.95
C LEU A 190 -27.46 0.72 -8.66
N VAL A 191 -27.10 0.35 -7.43
CA VAL A 191 -27.20 -1.03 -6.94
C VAL A 191 -28.36 -1.11 -5.95
N ARG A 192 -29.34 -1.95 -6.25
CA ARG A 192 -30.48 -2.19 -5.37
C ARG A 192 -30.04 -3.00 -4.15
N GLY A 193 -30.16 -2.44 -2.95
CA GLY A 193 -29.99 -3.15 -1.68
C GLY A 193 -31.33 -3.55 -1.05
N GLN A 194 -31.27 -4.29 0.05
CA GLN A 194 -32.47 -4.74 0.80
C GLN A 194 -33.16 -3.58 1.56
N SER A 195 -32.38 -2.68 2.17
CA SER A 195 -32.88 -1.54 2.94
C SER A 195 -32.57 -0.18 2.31
N GLU A 196 -31.46 -0.07 1.56
CA GLU A 196 -31.02 1.17 0.93
C GLU A 196 -30.39 0.90 -0.44
N GLN A 197 -30.56 1.85 -1.36
CA GLN A 197 -29.87 1.84 -2.65
C GLN A 197 -28.45 2.37 -2.51
N ARG A 198 -27.49 1.75 -3.19
CA ARG A 198 -26.13 2.28 -3.31
C ARG A 198 -26.01 3.03 -4.63
N ILE A 199 -25.76 4.33 -4.53
CA ILE A 199 -25.57 5.20 -5.69
C ILE A 199 -24.07 5.40 -5.90
N LEU A 200 -23.61 5.18 -7.12
CA LEU A 200 -22.21 5.23 -7.52
C LEU A 200 -22.10 6.19 -8.70
N CYS A 201 -21.03 6.99 -8.74
CA CYS A 201 -20.89 8.04 -9.76
C CYS A 201 -20.69 7.50 -11.18
N SER A 202 -20.27 6.24 -11.33
CA SER A 202 -20.01 5.62 -12.64
C SER A 202 -20.03 4.09 -12.57
N PRO A 203 -20.13 3.38 -13.72
CA PRO A 203 -19.87 1.95 -13.80
C PRO A 203 -18.49 1.56 -13.26
N HIS A 204 -17.49 2.44 -13.39
CA HIS A 204 -16.17 2.23 -12.82
C HIS A 204 -16.21 2.09 -11.28
N CYS A 205 -16.88 3.02 -10.58
CA CYS A 205 -17.09 2.89 -9.13
C CYS A 205 -17.92 1.65 -8.77
N TYR A 206 -18.82 1.20 -9.65
CA TYR A 206 -19.51 -0.07 -9.47
C TYR A 206 -18.54 -1.27 -9.49
N PHE A 207 -17.62 -1.38 -10.44
CA PHE A 207 -16.71 -2.54 -10.47
C PHE A 207 -15.71 -2.54 -9.31
N ILE A 208 -15.33 -1.36 -8.80
CA ILE A 208 -14.56 -1.26 -7.55
C ILE A 208 -15.39 -1.75 -6.35
N TYR A 209 -16.66 -1.35 -6.27
CA TYR A 209 -17.59 -1.84 -5.25
C TYR A 209 -17.78 -3.36 -5.35
N PHE A 210 -18.06 -3.87 -6.55
CA PHE A 210 -18.29 -5.29 -6.83
C PHE A 210 -17.08 -6.15 -6.45
N SER A 211 -15.87 -5.74 -6.82
CA SER A 211 -14.62 -6.44 -6.44
C SER A 211 -14.30 -6.38 -4.94
N SER A 212 -15.01 -5.54 -4.18
CA SER A 212 -14.89 -5.45 -2.72
C SER A 212 -15.89 -6.35 -1.99
N LEU A 213 -16.83 -6.98 -2.69
CA LEU A 213 -17.74 -7.97 -2.13
C LEU A 213 -16.99 -9.27 -1.82
N VAL A 214 -17.43 -9.94 -0.75
CA VAL A 214 -16.90 -11.24 -0.35
C VAL A 214 -17.73 -12.33 -1.03
N ASN A 215 -17.06 -13.16 -1.84
CA ASN A 215 -17.68 -14.28 -2.56
C ASN A 215 -19.02 -13.95 -3.26
N PRO A 216 -19.07 -12.89 -4.11
CA PRO A 216 -20.33 -12.48 -4.74
C PRO A 216 -20.83 -13.53 -5.73
N ASP A 217 -22.12 -13.86 -5.66
CA ASP A 217 -22.84 -14.49 -6.77
C ASP A 217 -23.00 -13.45 -7.87
N THR A 218 -22.21 -13.60 -8.94
CA THR A 218 -22.09 -12.57 -9.98
C THR A 218 -23.43 -12.30 -10.69
N PRO A 219 -24.15 -13.30 -11.23
CA PRO A 219 -25.48 -13.08 -11.79
C PRO A 219 -26.46 -12.40 -10.83
N MET A 220 -26.50 -12.82 -9.56
CA MET A 220 -27.41 -12.22 -8.58
C MET A 220 -27.07 -10.77 -8.24
N GLU A 221 -25.79 -10.43 -8.12
CA GLU A 221 -25.36 -9.06 -7.85
C GLU A 221 -25.62 -8.16 -9.06
N GLU A 222 -25.35 -8.63 -10.27
CA GLU A 222 -25.53 -7.84 -11.50
C GLU A 222 -27.00 -7.59 -11.84
N ALA A 223 -27.89 -8.51 -11.50
CA ALA A 223 -29.34 -8.33 -11.65
C ALA A 223 -29.88 -7.14 -10.82
N LYS A 224 -29.12 -6.66 -9.83
CA LYS A 224 -29.48 -5.51 -8.97
C LYS A 224 -29.01 -4.17 -9.54
N VAL A 225 -28.28 -4.18 -10.66
CA VAL A 225 -27.53 -3.01 -11.13
C VAL A 225 -28.26 -2.34 -12.28
N SER A 226 -28.53 -1.05 -12.12
CA SER A 226 -29.02 -0.20 -13.21
C SER A 226 -28.04 0.94 -13.49
N VAL A 227 -27.95 1.35 -14.74
CA VAL A 227 -27.12 2.47 -15.21
C VAL A 227 -28.01 3.48 -15.88
N THR A 228 -27.60 4.76 -15.88
CA THR A 228 -28.38 5.80 -16.56
C THR A 228 -28.11 5.78 -18.05
N ASP A 229 -29.18 5.72 -18.84
CA ASP A 229 -29.12 5.91 -20.29
C ASP A 229 -28.66 7.34 -20.60
N TRP A 230 -27.57 7.46 -21.35
CA TRP A 230 -26.92 8.72 -21.69
C TRP A 230 -27.84 9.70 -22.42
N THR A 231 -28.79 9.19 -23.21
CA THR A 231 -29.70 9.97 -24.03
C THR A 231 -31.05 10.20 -23.37
N ALA A 232 -31.63 9.15 -22.79
CA ALA A 232 -32.99 9.15 -22.26
C ALA A 232 -33.08 9.60 -20.79
N ASP A 233 -31.94 9.69 -20.08
CA ASP A 233 -31.88 10.02 -18.64
C ASP A 233 -32.66 9.05 -17.73
N SER A 234 -33.08 7.91 -18.27
CA SER A 234 -33.77 6.84 -17.55
C SER A 234 -32.80 5.75 -17.13
N LEU A 235 -33.12 5.05 -16.03
CA LEU A 235 -32.35 3.88 -15.60
C LEU A 235 -32.69 2.67 -16.47
N VAL A 236 -31.66 1.97 -16.94
CA VAL A 236 -31.76 0.69 -17.65
C VAL A 236 -30.94 -0.38 -16.93
N LEU A 237 -31.31 -1.65 -17.09
CA LEU A 237 -30.55 -2.75 -16.50
C LEU A 237 -29.14 -2.78 -17.11
N ALA A 238 -28.12 -2.87 -16.26
CA ALA A 238 -26.73 -2.76 -16.71
C ALA A 238 -26.35 -3.89 -17.69
N THR A 239 -26.88 -5.09 -17.47
CA THR A 239 -26.61 -6.27 -18.31
C THR A 239 -27.26 -6.20 -19.69
N SER A 240 -28.27 -5.35 -19.90
CA SER A 240 -28.92 -5.14 -21.20
C SER A 240 -28.40 -3.92 -21.95
N ALA A 241 -27.60 -3.07 -21.32
CA ALA A 241 -27.10 -1.84 -21.91
C ALA A 241 -25.91 -2.10 -22.87
N THR A 242 -25.77 -1.22 -23.86
CA THR A 242 -24.55 -1.06 -24.65
C THR A 242 -23.72 0.09 -24.09
N PHE A 243 -22.41 -0.12 -23.94
CA PHE A 243 -21.53 0.88 -23.34
C PHE A 243 -20.59 1.48 -24.38
N LEU A 244 -20.58 2.80 -24.51
CA LEU A 244 -19.52 3.49 -25.24
C LEU A 244 -18.35 3.74 -24.30
N TYR A 245 -17.24 3.09 -24.58
CA TYR A 245 -15.99 3.15 -23.85
C TYR A 245 -14.99 4.04 -24.62
N GLY A 246 -14.65 5.18 -24.04
CA GLY A 246 -13.68 6.14 -24.59
C GLY A 246 -12.58 6.43 -23.59
N LEU A 247 -11.70 7.36 -23.94
CA LEU A 247 -10.65 7.93 -23.08
C LEU A 247 -10.82 9.45 -23.07
N ASP A 248 -10.63 10.07 -21.92
CA ASP A 248 -10.49 11.52 -21.81
C ASP A 248 -9.09 11.99 -22.25
N ASP A 249 -8.86 13.29 -22.20
CA ASP A 249 -7.61 13.95 -22.57
C ASP A 249 -6.39 13.47 -21.77
N LYS A 250 -6.62 12.90 -20.58
CA LYS A 250 -5.60 12.35 -19.68
C LYS A 250 -5.45 10.84 -19.84
N GLY A 251 -6.14 10.24 -20.81
CA GLY A 251 -6.18 8.81 -21.02
C GLY A 251 -7.03 8.06 -19.98
N ARG A 252 -7.80 8.76 -19.15
CA ARG A 252 -8.71 8.13 -18.19
C ARG A 252 -9.99 7.71 -18.89
N PRO A 253 -10.51 6.52 -18.62
CA PRO A 253 -11.65 6.03 -19.39
C PRO A 253 -12.97 6.67 -19.04
N THR A 254 -13.74 6.89 -20.10
CA THR A 254 -15.10 7.40 -20.04
C THR A 254 -16.06 6.30 -20.43
N VAL A 255 -17.10 6.09 -19.63
CA VAL A 255 -18.12 5.08 -19.89
C VAL A 255 -19.49 5.75 -19.97
N GLN A 256 -20.12 5.64 -21.12
CA GLN A 256 -21.49 6.09 -21.37
C GLN A 256 -22.37 4.87 -21.62
N ALA A 257 -23.50 4.75 -20.93
CA ALA A 257 -24.42 3.62 -21.09
C ALA A 257 -25.61 4.00 -21.97
N PHE A 258 -26.07 3.08 -22.80
CA PHE A 258 -27.21 3.26 -23.69
C PHE A 258 -28.09 2.01 -23.62
N GLY A 259 -29.38 2.19 -23.36
CA GLY A 259 -30.40 1.14 -23.46
C GLY A 259 -30.69 0.75 -24.90
N ASP A 260 -30.48 1.67 -25.85
CA ASP A 260 -30.57 1.40 -27.28
C ASP A 260 -29.17 1.37 -27.94
N ARG A 261 -28.91 0.31 -28.71
CA ARG A 261 -27.66 0.13 -29.44
C ARG A 261 -27.49 1.14 -30.57
N ALA A 262 -28.56 1.55 -31.25
CA ALA A 262 -28.46 2.52 -32.35
C ALA A 262 -28.04 3.91 -31.81
N ALA A 263 -28.60 4.34 -30.68
CA ALA A 263 -28.14 5.53 -29.96
C ALA A 263 -26.64 5.46 -29.61
N ALA A 264 -26.14 4.31 -29.13
CA ALA A 264 -24.72 4.13 -28.84
C ALA A 264 -23.82 4.24 -30.09
N VAL A 265 -24.27 3.68 -31.22
CA VAL A 265 -23.56 3.78 -32.51
C VAL A 265 -23.48 5.23 -32.99
N ASN A 266 -24.57 5.99 -32.85
CA ASN A 266 -24.60 7.40 -33.21
C ASN A 266 -23.67 8.22 -32.30
N ALA A 267 -23.69 7.98 -30.99
CA ALA A 267 -22.78 8.64 -30.05
C ALA A 267 -21.30 8.36 -30.37
N ARG A 268 -20.97 7.11 -30.76
CA ARG A 268 -19.61 6.74 -31.18
C ARG A 268 -19.15 7.51 -32.41
N GLN A 269 -20.02 7.80 -33.38
CA GLN A 269 -19.64 8.57 -34.57
C GLN A 269 -19.13 9.96 -34.22
N THR A 270 -19.66 10.55 -33.13
CA THR A 270 -19.27 11.89 -32.67
C THR A 270 -18.06 11.82 -31.73
N ASN A 271 -18.07 10.88 -30.78
CA ASN A 271 -17.13 10.87 -29.66
C ASN A 271 -15.95 9.90 -29.85
N GLY A 272 -15.96 9.07 -30.90
CA GLY A 272 -15.04 7.95 -31.04
C GLY A 272 -15.26 6.86 -29.98
N GLY A 273 -14.27 5.99 -29.77
CA GLY A 273 -14.31 4.92 -28.76
C GLY A 273 -14.88 3.58 -29.24
N ASN A 274 -15.03 2.65 -28.29
CA ASN A 274 -15.42 1.27 -28.54
C ASN A 274 -16.77 0.95 -27.91
N LEU A 275 -17.63 0.23 -28.62
CA LEU A 275 -18.88 -0.29 -28.06
C LEU A 275 -18.61 -1.62 -27.36
N LEU A 276 -18.95 -1.70 -26.07
CA LEU A 276 -18.77 -2.87 -25.24
C LEU A 276 -20.14 -3.39 -24.76
N THR A 277 -20.24 -4.71 -24.62
CA THR A 277 -21.29 -5.35 -23.81
C THR A 277 -20.95 -5.21 -22.33
N TRP A 278 -21.92 -5.51 -21.45
CA TRP A 278 -21.67 -5.56 -20.02
C TRP A 278 -20.53 -6.51 -19.63
N ASP A 279 -20.50 -7.72 -20.18
CA ASP A 279 -19.44 -8.70 -19.88
C ASP A 279 -18.05 -8.23 -20.34
N ALA A 280 -17.98 -7.58 -21.51
CA ALA A 280 -16.72 -7.03 -22.02
C ALA A 280 -16.25 -5.84 -21.16
N LEU A 281 -17.17 -4.97 -20.73
CA LEU A 281 -16.86 -3.89 -19.81
C LEU A 281 -16.38 -4.43 -18.47
N ARG A 282 -17.09 -5.42 -17.89
CA ARG A 282 -16.69 -6.08 -16.64
C ARG A 282 -15.29 -6.67 -16.72
N ALA A 283 -15.02 -7.45 -17.77
CA ALA A 283 -13.71 -8.06 -17.97
C ALA A 283 -12.61 -6.98 -18.01
N LYS A 284 -12.88 -5.84 -18.67
CA LYS A 284 -11.95 -4.71 -18.76
C LYS A 284 -11.72 -4.02 -17.41
N GLU A 285 -12.80 -3.72 -16.69
CA GLU A 285 -12.76 -3.00 -15.41
C GLU A 285 -12.19 -3.86 -14.27
N LEU A 286 -12.30 -5.18 -14.36
CA LEU A 286 -11.75 -6.13 -13.39
C LEU A 286 -10.36 -6.69 -13.77
N ALA A 287 -9.83 -6.34 -14.95
CA ALA A 287 -8.58 -6.90 -15.46
C ALA A 287 -7.37 -6.61 -14.58
N THR A 288 -7.35 -5.41 -13.96
CA THR A 288 -6.25 -5.00 -13.09
C THR A 288 -6.71 -4.96 -11.65
N ARG A 289 -5.95 -5.58 -10.76
CA ARG A 289 -6.28 -5.68 -9.34
C ARG A 289 -5.14 -5.16 -8.47
N CYS A 290 -5.51 -4.65 -7.30
CA CYS A 290 -4.54 -4.21 -6.31
C CYS A 290 -3.77 -5.41 -5.76
N GLY A 291 -2.44 -5.33 -5.77
CA GLY A 291 -1.54 -6.34 -5.21
C GLY A 291 -1.65 -6.52 -3.70
N PHE A 292 -2.40 -5.66 -2.99
CA PHE A 292 -2.63 -5.78 -1.55
C PHE A 292 -4.06 -6.21 -1.20
N CYS A 293 -5.08 -5.46 -1.62
CA CYS A 293 -6.47 -5.72 -1.23
C CYS A 293 -7.31 -6.42 -2.29
N ASP A 294 -6.73 -6.73 -3.45
CA ASP A 294 -7.39 -7.43 -4.56
C ASP A 294 -8.61 -6.68 -5.15
N ARG A 295 -8.83 -5.43 -4.75
CA ARG A 295 -9.84 -4.56 -5.36
C ARG A 295 -9.45 -4.24 -6.80
N ALA A 296 -10.44 -4.08 -7.69
CA ALA A 296 -10.22 -3.58 -9.04
C ALA A 296 -9.54 -2.20 -8.99
N VAL A 297 -8.58 -1.98 -9.88
CA VAL A 297 -7.84 -0.72 -9.94
C VAL A 297 -7.71 -0.23 -11.36
N TYR A 298 -7.63 1.09 -11.47
CA TYR A 298 -7.30 1.76 -12.71
C TYR A 298 -5.82 2.12 -12.74
N PRO A 299 -5.01 1.52 -13.64
CA PRO A 299 -3.57 1.79 -13.70
C PRO A 299 -3.19 3.27 -13.74
N GLU A 300 -4.02 4.11 -14.35
CA GLU A 300 -3.83 5.54 -14.56
C GLU A 300 -3.91 6.35 -13.25
N ASP A 301 -4.77 5.88 -12.32
CA ASP A 301 -5.04 6.50 -11.02
C ASP A 301 -4.35 5.74 -9.86
N ALA A 302 -3.96 4.48 -10.09
CA ALA A 302 -3.35 3.62 -9.09
C ALA A 302 -1.89 4.00 -8.82
N CYS A 303 -1.43 3.63 -7.63
CA CYS A 303 0.00 3.64 -7.32
C CYS A 303 0.66 2.47 -8.02
N LYS A 304 1.75 2.71 -8.76
CA LYS A 304 2.54 1.64 -9.35
C LYS A 304 3.42 1.03 -8.28
N VAL A 305 3.53 -0.30 -8.29
CA VAL A 305 4.38 -1.02 -7.35
C VAL A 305 5.27 -1.99 -8.12
N THR A 306 6.57 -1.87 -7.95
CA THR A 306 7.54 -2.83 -8.47
C THR A 306 8.03 -3.70 -7.32
N VAL A 307 7.94 -5.01 -7.45
CA VAL A 307 8.32 -6.00 -6.42
C VAL A 307 9.57 -6.74 -6.88
N GLY A 308 10.56 -6.85 -6.01
CA GLY A 308 11.83 -7.54 -6.32
C GLY A 308 12.53 -7.00 -7.58
N GLY A 309 12.37 -5.70 -7.86
CA GLY A 309 13.00 -5.00 -8.98
C GLY A 309 12.46 -5.31 -10.39
N SER A 310 11.46 -6.17 -10.55
CA SER A 310 11.00 -6.61 -11.88
C SER A 310 9.50 -6.83 -12.02
N THR A 311 8.84 -7.38 -11.00
CA THR A 311 7.40 -7.69 -11.07
C THR A 311 6.59 -6.43 -10.83
N ARG A 312 5.71 -6.07 -11.78
CA ARG A 312 4.84 -4.90 -11.64
C ARG A 312 3.45 -5.29 -11.13
N THR A 313 2.98 -4.56 -10.14
CA THR A 313 1.62 -4.61 -9.59
C THR A 313 1.16 -3.20 -9.21
N TYR A 314 0.03 -3.09 -8.53
CA TYR A 314 -0.61 -1.81 -8.23
C TYR A 314 -1.13 -1.73 -6.80
N GLY A 315 -1.11 -0.53 -6.23
CA GLY A 315 -1.87 -0.15 -5.04
C GLY A 315 -3.11 0.65 -5.44
N CYS A 316 -4.31 0.25 -5.01
CA CYS A 316 -5.53 1.04 -5.25
C CYS A 316 -5.52 2.41 -4.53
N CYS A 317 -4.62 2.58 -3.57
CA CYS A 317 -4.28 3.82 -2.91
C CYS A 317 -2.85 3.72 -2.37
N THR A 318 -2.32 4.82 -1.85
CA THR A 318 -0.94 4.89 -1.35
C THR A 318 -0.64 3.92 -0.22
N HIS A 319 -1.58 3.71 0.71
CA HIS A 319 -1.37 2.79 1.82
C HIS A 319 -1.52 1.32 1.39
N CYS A 320 -2.37 1.02 0.41
CA CYS A 320 -2.42 -0.33 -0.17
C CYS A 320 -1.17 -0.63 -1.00
N ALA A 321 -0.56 0.38 -1.64
CA ALA A 321 0.72 0.22 -2.32
C ALA A 321 1.82 -0.24 -1.35
N LEU A 322 1.93 0.42 -0.19
CA LEU A 322 2.83 -0.03 0.89
C LEU A 322 2.45 -1.42 1.42
N GLY A 323 1.15 -1.71 1.50
CA GLY A 323 0.66 -3.02 1.94
C GLY A 323 1.12 -4.19 1.08
N VAL A 324 1.49 -3.96 -0.19
CA VAL A 324 2.06 -5.01 -1.06
C VAL A 324 3.31 -5.63 -0.42
N ALA A 325 4.16 -4.82 0.22
CA ALA A 325 5.34 -5.31 0.94
C ALA A 325 4.94 -6.30 2.05
N ALA A 326 3.92 -5.95 2.84
CA ALA A 326 3.42 -6.79 3.91
C ALA A 326 2.77 -8.08 3.38
N ARG A 327 2.04 -8.01 2.27
CA ARG A 327 1.37 -9.18 1.69
C ARG A 327 2.35 -10.16 1.05
N LEU A 328 3.39 -9.65 0.40
CA LEU A 328 4.36 -10.49 -0.32
C LEU A 328 5.61 -10.82 0.51
N GLN A 329 5.81 -10.14 1.64
CA GLN A 329 7.04 -10.23 2.46
C GLN A 329 8.29 -9.97 1.60
N GLN A 330 8.21 -8.97 0.73
CA GLN A 330 9.24 -8.62 -0.24
C GLN A 330 9.42 -7.11 -0.32
N ASP A 331 10.61 -6.70 -0.72
CA ASP A 331 10.90 -5.30 -0.98
C ASP A 331 10.22 -4.78 -2.24
N ILE A 332 9.75 -3.54 -2.14
CA ILE A 332 8.99 -2.87 -3.18
C ILE A 332 9.54 -1.48 -3.47
N GLU A 333 9.24 -1.00 -4.67
CA GLU A 333 9.30 0.39 -5.06
C GLU A 333 7.88 0.86 -5.40
N VAL A 334 7.43 1.92 -4.75
CA VAL A 334 6.11 2.54 -4.98
C VAL A 334 6.31 3.85 -5.71
N GLU A 335 5.60 4.05 -6.82
CA GLU A 335 5.40 5.36 -7.43
C GLU A 335 3.94 5.81 -7.22
N ALA A 336 3.76 6.91 -6.51
CA ALA A 336 2.46 7.49 -6.21
C ALA A 336 2.42 8.97 -6.59
N LYS A 337 1.27 9.45 -7.07
CA LYS A 337 1.06 10.88 -7.33
C LYS A 337 0.66 11.58 -6.04
N ASP A 338 1.22 12.76 -5.80
CA ASP A 338 0.80 13.69 -4.76
C ASP A 338 -0.69 14.01 -4.91
N GLY A 339 -1.43 13.93 -3.81
CA GLY A 339 -2.89 14.07 -3.84
C GLY A 339 -3.41 15.44 -4.29
N PHE A 340 -2.55 16.47 -4.33
CA PHE A 340 -2.90 17.85 -4.69
C PHE A 340 -2.34 18.26 -6.06
N SER A 341 -1.01 18.27 -6.19
CA SER A 341 -0.24 18.70 -7.35
C SER A 341 -0.08 17.63 -8.43
N GLY A 342 -0.20 16.35 -8.07
CA GLY A 342 0.08 15.22 -8.97
C GLY A 342 1.57 14.93 -9.17
N GLU A 343 2.47 15.65 -8.49
CA GLU A 343 3.92 15.38 -8.51
C GLU A 343 4.23 13.96 -8.02
N LEU A 344 5.32 13.38 -8.51
CA LEU A 344 5.62 11.98 -8.25
C LEU A 344 6.36 11.81 -6.92
N ILE A 345 5.87 10.88 -6.10
CA ILE A 345 6.47 10.44 -4.85
C ILE A 345 6.95 9.01 -5.04
N ARG A 346 8.22 8.75 -4.73
CA ARG A 346 8.82 7.41 -4.78
C ARG A 346 9.23 6.93 -3.41
N VAL A 347 8.85 5.69 -3.11
CA VAL A 347 9.21 5.01 -1.86
C VAL A 347 9.87 3.70 -2.21
N LYS A 348 11.09 3.45 -1.72
CA LYS A 348 11.72 2.12 -1.80
C LYS A 348 11.77 1.53 -0.41
N THR A 349 11.51 0.23 -0.29
CA THR A 349 11.63 -0.49 0.97
C THR A 349 12.87 -1.39 0.97
N LEU A 350 13.38 -1.65 2.17
CA LEU A 350 14.40 -2.66 2.42
C LEU A 350 14.08 -3.33 3.76
N SER A 351 13.93 -4.65 3.75
CA SER A 351 13.67 -5.45 4.96
C SER A 351 12.50 -4.93 5.79
N GLY A 352 11.39 -4.56 5.14
CA GLY A 352 10.18 -4.08 5.81
C GLY A 352 10.23 -2.63 6.31
N SER A 353 11.31 -1.89 6.04
CA SER A 353 11.48 -0.48 6.38
C SER A 353 11.64 0.39 5.14
N VAL A 354 11.44 1.70 5.25
CA VAL A 354 11.70 2.63 4.14
C VAL A 354 13.20 2.78 3.96
N ALA A 355 13.69 2.53 2.75
CA ALA A 355 15.10 2.63 2.37
C ALA A 355 15.42 3.94 1.64
N SER A 356 14.45 4.50 0.92
CA SER A 356 14.54 5.84 0.34
C SER A 356 13.16 6.44 0.15
N LEU A 357 13.09 7.76 0.26
CA LEU A 357 11.88 8.55 0.05
C LEU A 357 12.20 9.79 -0.80
N GLU A 358 11.51 9.95 -1.92
CA GLU A 358 11.68 11.07 -2.85
C GLU A 358 10.33 11.74 -3.17
N PRO A 359 10.18 13.06 -2.95
CA PRO A 359 11.09 13.90 -2.17
C PRO A 359 11.12 13.47 -0.70
N SER A 360 12.21 13.74 0.01
CA SER A 360 12.36 13.38 1.43
C SER A 360 11.32 14.04 2.35
N THR A 361 10.72 15.14 1.91
CA THR A 361 9.65 15.87 2.60
C THR A 361 8.27 15.23 2.47
N ALA A 362 8.15 14.13 1.74
CA ALA A 362 6.87 13.49 1.49
C ALA A 362 6.26 12.89 2.77
N ILE A 363 4.96 13.07 2.92
CA ILE A 363 4.16 12.63 4.07
C ILE A 363 2.94 11.84 3.61
N ALA A 364 2.28 11.17 4.55
CA ALA A 364 1.03 10.47 4.31
C ALA A 364 -0.11 11.08 5.12
N TRP A 365 -1.28 11.19 4.51
CA TRP A 365 -2.55 11.42 5.22
C TRP A 365 -3.24 10.09 5.43
N PHE A 366 -3.49 9.75 6.69
CA PHE A 366 -4.31 8.62 7.07
C PHE A 366 -5.71 9.11 7.43
N GLY A 367 -6.65 8.94 6.50
CA GLY A 367 -8.05 9.25 6.74
C GLY A 367 -8.64 8.30 7.78
N GLN A 368 -9.28 8.85 8.79
CA GLN A 368 -9.86 8.08 9.89
C GLN A 368 -11.29 8.52 10.18
N LYS A 369 -12.09 7.57 10.64
CA LYS A 369 -13.44 7.79 11.16
C LYS A 369 -13.62 6.97 12.44
N LYS A 370 -14.63 7.31 13.23
CA LYS A 370 -15.03 6.48 14.37
C LYS A 370 -15.99 5.39 13.88
N ASP A 371 -15.79 4.16 14.35
CA ASP A 371 -16.76 3.07 14.21
C ASP A 371 -17.94 3.25 15.19
N ALA A 372 -18.84 2.26 15.24
CA ALA A 372 -20.03 2.32 16.10
C ALA A 372 -19.65 2.33 17.60
N GLU A 373 -18.51 1.76 17.94
CA GLU A 373 -17.93 1.69 19.28
C GLU A 373 -17.08 2.94 19.63
N GLY A 374 -16.99 3.90 18.70
CA GLY A 374 -16.26 5.16 18.91
C GLY A 374 -14.75 5.06 18.72
N LYS A 375 -14.23 3.91 18.27
CA LYS A 375 -12.81 3.66 18.02
C LYS A 375 -12.42 4.17 16.62
N TRP A 376 -11.21 4.69 16.54
CA TRP A 376 -10.65 5.17 15.28
C TRP A 376 -10.29 4.01 14.35
N VAL A 377 -10.91 4.01 13.16
CA VAL A 377 -10.65 3.07 12.07
C VAL A 377 -10.33 3.85 10.79
N SER A 378 -9.77 3.17 9.79
CA SER A 378 -9.52 3.78 8.48
C SER A 378 -10.84 4.26 7.85
N ALA A 379 -10.83 5.47 7.30
CA ALA A 379 -11.94 6.00 6.50
C ALA A 379 -11.96 5.44 5.06
N GLY A 380 -11.00 4.58 4.71
CA GLY A 380 -10.94 3.88 3.43
C GLY A 380 -9.96 4.51 2.43
N CYS A 381 -9.77 3.79 1.31
CA CYS A 381 -8.74 4.11 0.30
C CYS A 381 -8.88 5.50 -0.33
N PHE A 382 -10.11 6.02 -0.47
CA PHE A 382 -10.39 7.32 -1.07
C PHE A 382 -10.17 8.50 -0.10
N LYS A 383 -9.87 8.21 1.17
CA LYS A 383 -9.72 9.21 2.24
C LYS A 383 -8.28 9.35 2.72
N GLN A 384 -7.33 8.75 2.01
CA GLN A 384 -5.93 8.71 2.37
C GLN A 384 -5.07 8.94 1.12
N GLY A 385 -3.87 9.48 1.31
CA GLY A 385 -3.01 9.86 0.19
C GLY A 385 -1.59 10.20 0.64
N PHE A 386 -0.68 10.30 -0.32
CA PHE A 386 0.65 10.85 -0.09
C PHE A 386 0.71 12.28 -0.61
N PHE A 387 1.58 13.07 0.01
CA PHE A 387 1.81 14.46 -0.35
C PHE A 387 3.29 14.76 -0.31
N VAL A 388 3.82 15.50 -1.28
CA VAL A 388 5.25 15.89 -1.32
C VAL A 388 5.63 16.80 -0.17
N SER A 389 4.64 17.44 0.50
CA SER A 389 4.85 18.29 1.65
C SER A 389 3.58 18.46 2.51
N ALA A 390 3.76 18.90 3.75
CA ALA A 390 2.67 19.32 4.64
C ALA A 390 1.83 20.47 4.06
N ALA A 391 2.44 21.37 3.28
CA ALA A 391 1.73 22.46 2.62
C ALA A 391 0.75 21.97 1.55
N ASN A 392 1.14 20.94 0.76
CA ASN A 392 0.23 20.33 -0.21
C ASN A 392 -0.91 19.58 0.48
N LEU A 393 -0.63 18.87 1.57
CA LEU A 393 -1.67 18.24 2.39
C LEU A 393 -2.67 19.28 2.91
N GLN A 394 -2.19 20.41 3.43
CA GLN A 394 -3.04 21.49 3.94
C GLN A 394 -4.00 22.02 2.84
N LYS A 395 -3.46 22.38 1.67
CA LYS A 395 -4.28 22.83 0.51
C LYS A 395 -5.30 21.77 0.07
N TRP A 396 -4.90 20.50 0.08
CA TRP A 396 -5.79 19.40 -0.26
C TRP A 396 -6.95 19.23 0.73
N LEU A 397 -6.68 19.44 2.03
CA LEU A 397 -7.66 19.36 3.11
C LEU A 397 -8.59 20.57 3.18
N GLU A 398 -8.16 21.75 2.71
CA GLU A 398 -8.99 22.96 2.58
C GLU A 398 -10.12 22.73 1.57
N ALA A 399 -9.82 22.09 0.45
CA ALA A 399 -10.83 21.68 -0.54
C ALA A 399 -11.75 20.54 -0.05
N ARG A 400 -11.52 19.98 1.14
CA ARG A 400 -12.23 18.80 1.67
C ARG A 400 -12.58 19.00 3.15
N PRO A 401 -13.50 19.93 3.47
CA PRO A 401 -13.79 20.28 4.87
C PRO A 401 -14.40 19.11 5.67
N ALA A 402 -15.08 18.16 5.00
CA ALA A 402 -15.65 16.97 5.63
C ALA A 402 -14.62 15.85 5.92
N MET A 403 -13.38 15.95 5.41
CA MET A 403 -12.35 14.94 5.63
C MET A 403 -11.94 14.91 7.11
N THR A 404 -11.68 13.74 7.67
CA THR A 404 -11.12 13.54 9.02
C THR A 404 -9.94 12.56 8.97
N GLY A 405 -9.01 12.67 9.90
CA GLY A 405 -7.80 11.86 9.90
C GLY A 405 -6.59 12.57 10.49
N ARG A 406 -5.40 12.07 10.15
CA ARG A 406 -4.14 12.65 10.59
C ARG A 406 -3.02 12.48 9.58
N GLN A 407 -2.10 13.43 9.62
CA GLN A 407 -0.79 13.31 9.03
C GLN A 407 0.03 12.27 9.80
N ILE A 408 0.66 11.37 9.05
CA ILE A 408 1.67 10.42 9.52
C ILE A 408 2.85 10.43 8.54
N THR A 409 3.98 9.86 8.93
CA THR A 409 5.08 9.63 8.01
C THR A 409 4.77 8.43 7.10
N ILE A 410 5.43 8.36 5.95
CA ILE A 410 5.31 7.21 5.05
C ILE A 410 5.93 5.95 5.71
N ALA A 411 6.99 6.11 6.51
CA ALA A 411 7.57 5.02 7.27
C ALA A 411 6.61 4.47 8.33
N GLN A 412 5.90 5.34 9.06
CA GLN A 412 4.84 4.91 9.97
C GLN A 412 3.72 4.17 9.23
N ALA A 413 3.30 4.70 8.07
CA ALA A 413 2.28 4.05 7.24
C ALA A 413 2.71 2.65 6.78
N LEU A 414 3.99 2.47 6.41
CA LEU A 414 4.55 1.16 6.06
C LEU A 414 4.59 0.24 7.28
N ALA A 415 5.13 0.72 8.41
CA ALA A 415 5.23 -0.05 9.65
C ALA A 415 3.86 -0.57 10.10
N ASP A 416 2.81 0.24 9.97
CA ASP A 416 1.45 -0.17 10.32
C ASP A 416 0.88 -1.22 9.36
N LYS A 417 1.34 -1.27 8.10
CA LYS A 417 1.02 -2.37 7.18
C LYS A 417 1.80 -3.63 7.52
N MET A 418 3.08 -3.52 7.86
CA MET A 418 3.93 -4.66 8.21
C MET A 418 3.47 -5.38 9.49
N LYS A 419 2.71 -4.70 10.37
CA LYS A 419 2.10 -5.28 11.58
C LYS A 419 0.85 -6.14 11.31
N LEU A 420 0.30 -6.11 10.10
CA LEU A 420 -0.95 -6.82 9.80
C LEU A 420 -0.74 -8.34 9.75
N SER A 421 -1.65 -9.09 10.39
CA SER A 421 -1.68 -10.55 10.27
C SER A 421 -2.16 -10.99 8.88
N PRO A 422 -1.85 -12.22 8.45
CA PRO A 422 -2.38 -12.77 7.19
C PRO A 422 -3.90 -12.68 7.07
N GLU A 423 -4.63 -12.89 8.17
CA GLU A 423 -6.09 -12.79 8.21
C GLU A 423 -6.56 -11.34 8.03
N GLN A 424 -5.87 -10.37 8.62
CA GLN A 424 -6.17 -8.95 8.42
C GLN A 424 -5.89 -8.51 6.98
N ILE A 425 -4.82 -9.04 6.37
CA ILE A 425 -4.48 -8.78 4.96
C ILE A 425 -5.54 -9.37 4.04
N ALA A 426 -6.01 -10.61 4.29
CA ALA A 426 -7.03 -11.26 3.49
C ALA A 426 -8.37 -10.49 3.48
N LYS A 427 -8.70 -9.84 4.60
CA LYS A 427 -9.92 -9.04 4.78
C LYS A 427 -9.77 -7.58 4.37
N ALA A 428 -8.58 -7.18 3.91
CA ALA A 428 -8.29 -5.79 3.60
C ALA A 428 -9.25 -5.26 2.53
N CYS A 429 -9.94 -4.16 2.86
CA CYS A 429 -10.88 -3.45 1.97
C CYS A 429 -12.08 -4.29 1.48
N LYS A 430 -12.40 -5.39 2.16
CA LYS A 430 -13.59 -6.21 1.91
C LYS A 430 -14.79 -5.66 2.69
N LEU A 431 -15.89 -5.42 1.97
CA LEU A 431 -17.11 -4.86 2.55
C LEU A 431 -17.70 -5.86 3.56
N GLY A 432 -18.02 -5.37 4.76
CA GLY A 432 -18.55 -6.20 5.85
C GLY A 432 -17.50 -6.97 6.65
N GLU A 433 -16.21 -6.91 6.28
CA GLU A 433 -15.14 -7.62 7.00
C GLU A 433 -14.13 -6.70 7.70
N CYS A 434 -14.11 -5.40 7.36
CA CYS A 434 -13.45 -4.40 8.18
C CYS A 434 -14.28 -4.17 9.45
N LYS A 435 -13.88 -4.80 10.56
CA LYS A 435 -14.32 -4.45 11.91
C LYS A 435 -13.60 -3.21 12.39
#